data_AF-A0A7C1YT19-F1
#
_entry.id   AF-A0A7C1YT19-F1
#
_cell.length_a   1.000
_cell.length_b   1.000
_cell.length_c   1.000
_cell.angle_alpha   90.00
_cell.angle_beta   90.00
_cell.angle_gamma   90.00
#
_symmetry.space_group_name_H-M   'P 1'
#
loop_
_entity.id
_entity.type
_entity.pdbx_description
1 polymer ?
#
loop_
_entity_poly.entity_id
_entity_poly.type
_entity_poly.pdbx_seq_one_letter_code
_entity_poly.pdbx_strand_id
1 'polypeptide(L)'
;MLLSHSDTQEVSLDACPALVLNADFKPLSYFPLSLWSWQDVIKAVYLERVIVIEEYDRVVHATSSEIRLPSVISLKEYISPGTYPNFTRFNL
;
A
#
# COMPACT_ATOMS: atom_id res chain seq x y z
N MET A 1 -23.80 -26.53 -15.20
CA MET A 1 -23.31 -26.22 -13.86
C MET A 1 -22.48 -24.96 -14.00
N LEU A 2 -22.94 -23.84 -13.42
CA LEU A 2 -22.56 -22.47 -13.78
C LEU A 2 -21.08 -22.21 -13.43
N LEU A 3 -20.25 -21.92 -14.44
CA LEU A 3 -18.96 -21.27 -14.25
C LEU A 3 -19.24 -19.80 -13.93
N SER A 4 -19.18 -19.47 -12.64
CA SER A 4 -19.12 -18.09 -12.17
C SER A 4 -17.92 -17.42 -12.81
N HIS A 5 -18.18 -16.55 -13.79
CA HIS A 5 -17.19 -15.61 -14.30
C HIS A 5 -16.97 -14.62 -13.16
N SER A 6 -15.96 -14.87 -12.33
CA SER A 6 -15.46 -13.85 -11.41
C SER A 6 -15.00 -12.69 -12.28
N ASP A 7 -15.69 -11.56 -12.14
CA ASP A 7 -15.44 -10.32 -12.85
C ASP A 7 -14.10 -9.75 -12.37
N THR A 8 -12.99 -10.32 -12.87
CA THR A 8 -11.66 -9.74 -12.70
C THR A 8 -11.60 -8.55 -13.63
N GLN A 9 -12.18 -7.41 -13.21
CA GLN A 9 -11.88 -6.15 -13.86
C GLN A 9 -10.35 -6.00 -13.88
N GLU A 10 -9.76 -5.98 -15.08
CA GLU A 10 -8.34 -5.66 -15.28
C GLU A 10 -8.10 -4.18 -14.98
N VAL A 11 -8.16 -3.82 -13.70
CA VAL A 11 -7.73 -2.52 -13.21
C VAL A 11 -6.23 -2.40 -13.47
N SER A 12 -5.73 -1.29 -14.01
CA SER A 12 -4.27 -1.10 -14.19
C SER A 12 -3.53 -1.31 -12.87
N LEU A 13 -2.32 -1.87 -12.90
CA LEU A 13 -1.46 -1.99 -11.70
C LEU A 13 -1.20 -0.63 -11.04
N ASP A 14 -1.14 0.43 -11.84
CA ASP A 14 -0.94 1.80 -11.33
C ASP A 14 -2.13 2.30 -10.50
N ALA A 15 -3.29 1.63 -10.57
CA ALA A 15 -4.45 1.89 -9.72
C ALA A 15 -4.52 0.96 -8.49
N CYS A 16 -3.41 0.30 -8.12
CA CYS A 16 -3.25 -0.50 -6.91
C CYS A 16 -2.19 0.09 -5.95
N PRO A 17 -2.34 1.34 -5.46
CA PRO A 17 -1.40 1.91 -4.50
C PRO A 17 -1.59 1.30 -3.10
N ALA A 18 -0.51 1.13 -2.33
CA ALA A 18 -0.63 0.64 -0.96
C ALA A 18 -0.73 1.77 0.07
N LEU A 19 -1.57 1.59 1.08
CA LEU A 19 -1.62 2.45 2.25
C LEU A 19 -0.40 2.23 3.14
N VAL A 20 0.25 3.32 3.53
CA VAL A 20 1.44 3.30 4.38
C VAL A 20 1.09 3.77 5.79
N LEU A 21 1.32 2.88 6.73
CA LEU A 21 1.21 3.12 8.17
C LEU A 21 2.60 3.34 8.78
N ASN A 22 2.61 4.07 9.88
CA ASN A 22 3.78 4.18 10.73
C ASN A 22 3.99 2.88 11.54
N ALA A 23 5.11 2.77 12.24
CA ALA A 23 5.45 1.59 13.04
C ALA A 23 4.46 1.28 14.17
N ASP A 24 3.65 2.25 14.60
CA ASP A 24 2.55 2.07 15.56
C ASP A 24 1.21 1.73 14.89
N PHE A 25 1.22 1.36 13.61
CA PHE A 25 0.05 0.99 12.80
C PHE A 25 -0.99 2.10 12.63
N LYS A 26 -0.60 3.35 12.87
CA LYS A 26 -1.42 4.52 12.54
C LYS A 26 -1.07 5.06 11.15
N PRO A 27 -2.01 5.72 10.44
CA PRO A 27 -1.71 6.36 9.16
C PRO A 27 -0.54 7.33 9.30
N LEU A 28 0.46 7.22 8.43
CA LEU A 28 1.64 8.09 8.45
C LEU A 28 1.25 9.56 8.20
N SER A 29 0.33 9.78 7.25
CA SER A 29 -0.36 11.05 7.02
C SER A 29 -1.85 10.79 6.82
N TYR A 30 -2.69 11.60 7.48
CA TYR A 30 -4.14 11.56 7.31
C TYR A 30 -4.61 12.34 6.06
N PHE A 31 -3.86 13.36 5.63
CA PHE A 31 -4.20 14.13 4.44
C PHE A 31 -2.98 14.80 3.77
N PRO A 32 -2.71 14.52 2.47
CA PRO A 32 -3.27 13.38 1.74
C PRO A 32 -2.86 12.06 2.40
N LEU A 33 -3.65 11.01 2.22
CA LEU A 33 -3.30 9.66 2.69
C LEU A 33 -1.89 9.30 2.19
N SER A 34 -1.07 8.70 3.06
CA SER A 34 0.24 8.18 2.65
C SER A 34 0.05 6.94 1.79
N LEU A 35 0.06 7.13 0.48
CA LEU A 35 -0.02 6.06 -0.51
C LEU A 35 1.31 5.92 -1.23
N TRP A 36 1.77 4.68 -1.41
CA TRP A 36 2.92 4.35 -2.25
C TRP A 36 2.48 3.60 -3.50
N SER A 37 3.24 3.77 -4.59
CA SER A 37 3.04 2.97 -5.81
C SER A 37 3.30 1.49 -5.52
N TRP A 38 2.68 0.60 -6.28
CA TRP A 38 2.91 -0.84 -6.11
C TRP A 38 4.39 -1.21 -6.30
N GLN A 39 5.11 -0.52 -7.19
CA GLN A 39 6.54 -0.76 -7.43
C GLN A 39 7.39 -0.39 -6.20
N ASP A 40 7.13 0.77 -5.59
CA ASP A 40 7.83 1.23 -4.39
C ASP A 40 7.58 0.29 -3.20
N VAL A 41 6.36 -0.22 -3.10
CA VAL A 41 5.94 -1.17 -2.07
C VAL A 41 6.68 -2.49 -2.22
N ILE A 42 6.69 -3.09 -3.42
CA ILE A 42 7.44 -4.33 -3.67
C ILE A 42 8.93 -4.14 -3.35
N LYS A 43 9.50 -3.01 -3.78
CA LYS A 43 10.90 -2.68 -3.47
C LYS A 43 11.14 -2.62 -1.95
N ALA A 44 10.25 -1.98 -1.20
CA ALA A 44 10.38 -1.88 0.26
C ALA A 44 10.24 -3.24 0.97
N VAL A 45 9.37 -4.13 0.48
CA VAL A 45 9.22 -5.51 0.97
C VAL A 45 10.52 -6.29 0.75
N TYR A 46 11.08 -6.26 -0.46
CA TYR A 46 12.35 -6.92 -0.76
C TYR A 46 13.54 -6.37 0.03
N LEU A 47 13.52 -5.06 0.32
CA LEU A 47 14.54 -4.43 1.17
C LEU A 47 14.28 -4.63 2.67
N GLU A 48 13.25 -5.40 3.03
CA GLU A 48 12.83 -5.67 4.41
C GLU A 48 12.61 -4.40 5.24
N ARG A 49 12.14 -3.31 4.63
CA ARG A 49 11.92 -2.02 5.32
C ARG A 49 10.51 -1.87 5.90
N VAL A 50 9.60 -2.74 5.48
CA VAL A 50 8.18 -2.67 5.81
C VAL A 50 7.66 -4.03 6.25
N ILE A 51 6.50 -4.02 6.89
CA ILE A 51 5.69 -5.18 7.24
C ILE A 51 4.45 -5.14 6.36
N VAL A 52 4.15 -6.24 5.68
CA VAL A 52 2.89 -6.41 4.93
C VAL A 52 1.77 -6.74 5.91
N ILE A 53 0.68 -5.99 5.84
CA ILE A 53 -0.49 -6.16 6.72
C ILE A 53 -1.62 -6.80 5.92
N GLU A 54 -1.91 -6.23 4.75
CA GLU A 54 -2.94 -6.73 3.84
C GLU A 54 -2.42 -6.72 2.41
N GLU A 55 -3.01 -7.58 1.59
CA GLU A 55 -2.67 -7.79 0.19
C GLU A 55 -3.93 -7.67 -0.67
N TYR A 56 -3.75 -7.26 -1.92
CA TYR A 56 -4.77 -7.41 -2.93
C TYR A 56 -4.92 -8.89 -3.31
N ASP A 57 -6.10 -9.26 -3.83
CA ASP A 57 -6.30 -10.52 -4.55
C ASP A 57 -5.71 -10.45 -5.97
N ARG A 58 -4.45 -10.00 -6.07
CA ARG A 58 -3.69 -9.85 -7.30
C ARG A 58 -2.24 -10.24 -7.09
N VAL A 59 -1.69 -10.94 -8.08
CA VAL A 59 -0.29 -11.38 -8.12
C VAL A 59 0.43 -10.63 -9.22
N VAL A 60 1.66 -10.22 -8.97
CA VAL A 60 2.61 -9.80 -10.01
C VAL A 60 3.70 -10.85 -10.16
N HIS A 61 4.09 -11.08 -11.41
CA HIS A 61 5.05 -12.11 -11.78
C HIS A 61 6.37 -11.45 -12.18
N ALA A 62 7.46 -11.92 -11.59
CA ALA A 62 8.81 -11.77 -12.11
C ALA A 62 9.20 -13.04 -12.86
N THR A 63 10.29 -12.99 -13.64
CA THR A 63 10.78 -14.13 -14.42
C THR A 63 10.99 -15.41 -13.58
N SER A 64 11.27 -15.28 -12.28
CA SER A 64 11.58 -16.40 -11.38
C SER A 64 10.71 -16.46 -10.11
N SER A 65 9.76 -15.55 -9.93
CA SER A 65 8.99 -15.48 -8.68
C SER A 65 7.64 -14.81 -8.87
N GLU A 66 6.72 -15.13 -7.97
CA GLU A 66 5.39 -14.52 -7.92
C GLU A 66 5.24 -13.83 -6.56
N ILE A 67 4.60 -12.66 -6.54
CA ILE A 67 4.37 -11.90 -5.32
C ILE A 67 2.94 -11.38 -5.32
N ARG A 68 2.26 -11.51 -4.18
CA ARG A 68 0.96 -10.85 -3.98
C ARG A 68 1.21 -9.36 -3.76
N LEU A 69 0.38 -8.52 -4.39
CA LEU A 69 0.53 -7.08 -4.25
C LEU A 69 0.10 -6.64 -2.86
N PRO A 70 0.97 -5.99 -2.05
CA PRO A 70 0.55 -5.46 -0.77
C PRO A 70 -0.41 -4.28 -0.98
N SER A 71 -1.49 -4.26 -0.21
CA SER A 71 -2.48 -3.18 -0.20
C SER A 71 -2.31 -2.28 1.04
N VAL A 72 -1.82 -2.83 2.15
CA VAL A 72 -1.51 -2.08 3.37
C VAL A 72 -0.16 -2.55 3.91
N ILE A 73 0.71 -1.59 4.18
CA ILE A 73 2.05 -1.80 4.74
C ILE A 73 2.28 -0.91 5.96
N SER A 74 3.12 -1.37 6.88
CA SER A 74 3.64 -0.57 8.00
C SER A 74 5.16 -0.43 7.91
N LEU A 75 5.66 0.76 8.22
CA LEU A 75 7.10 1.00 8.36
C LEU A 75 7.66 0.24 9.56
N LYS A 76 8.86 -0.32 9.44
CA LYS A 76 9.55 -0.93 10.60
C LYS A 76 10.11 0.12 11.57
N GLU A 77 10.39 1.32 11.08
CA GLU A 77 10.95 2.41 11.88
C GLU A 77 9.89 3.48 12.12
N TYR A 78 9.81 3.96 13.37
CA TYR A 78 8.87 4.99 13.74
C TYR A 78 9.30 6.35 13.20
N ILE A 79 8.43 7.00 12.43
CA ILE A 79 8.61 8.37 11.98
C ILE A 79 7.79 9.30 12.88
N SER A 80 8.43 10.30 13.48
CA SER A 80 7.69 11.32 14.24
C SER A 80 6.85 12.17 13.30
N PRO A 81 5.52 12.26 13.50
CA PRO A 81 4.69 13.20 12.73
C PRO A 81 5.16 14.64 13.01
N GLY A 82 5.11 15.49 11.99
CA GLY A 82 5.47 16.89 12.13
C GLY A 82 4.55 17.60 13.13
N THR A 83 5.12 18.47 13.97
CA THR A 83 4.40 19.18 15.04
C THR A 83 3.49 20.30 14.53
N TYR A 84 3.57 20.63 13.24
CA TYR A 84 2.79 21.72 12.64
C TYR A 84 1.46 21.18 12.13
N PRO A 85 0.33 21.70 12.61
CA PRO A 85 -0.95 21.31 12.07
C PRO A 85 -1.03 21.69 10.59
N ASN A 86 -1.51 20.76 9.76
CA ASN A 86 -1.78 21.00 8.35
C ASN A 86 -2.98 21.96 8.24
N PHE A 87 -2.74 23.26 8.28
CA PHE A 87 -3.74 24.26 7.89
C PHE A 87 -3.95 24.18 6.38
N THR A 88 -4.81 23.28 5.92
CA THR A 88 -5.30 23.24 4.55
C THR A 88 -6.78 23.58 4.53
N ARG A 89 -7.24 24.25 3.46
CA ARG A 89 -8.64 24.65 3.26
C ARG A 89 -9.64 23.48 3.29
N PHE A 90 -9.16 22.25 3.25
CA PHE A 90 -9.96 21.02 3.31
C PHE A 90 -10.27 20.55 4.75
N ASN A 91 -9.69 21.17 5.79
CA ASN A 91 -10.13 21.03 7.18
C ASN A 91 -11.19 22.10 7.51
N LEU A 92 -12.36 22.02 6.88
CA LEU A 92 -13.56 22.78 7.26
C LEU A 92 -14.65 21.82 7.74
#